data_AF-A0AAI8G9X3-F1
#
_entry.id   AF-A0AAI8G9X3-F1
#
_cell.length_a   1.000
_cell.length_b   1.000
_cell.length_c   1.000
_cell.angle_alpha   90.00
_cell.angle_beta   90.00
_cell.angle_gamma   90.00
#
_symmetry.space_group_name_H-M   'P 1'
#
loop_
_entity.id
_entity.type
_entity.pdbx_description
1 polymer ?
#
loop_
_entity_poly.entity_id
_entity_poly.type
_entity_poly.pdbx_seq_one_letter_code
_entity_poly.pdbx_strand_id
1 'polypeptide(L)'
;MEIKKHIEKAIKGDQVAFTYLLDKYWNEVYAFMLQRTENETDAEDITIETFSKAFDKINSYNSEFQFNTWLIAIAKNVHIDLLRKKKSSLFIDITDEEDHIAYAIADNSPSAEDQLITEQNLNRLLQFIKQLKPAYQEVIQMRYFQEMTYQEIADDLKEPLNNVKIKILRAKKLLADIIKEA
;
A
#
# COMPACT_ATOMS: atom_id res chain seq x y z
N MET A 1 24.27 13.15 11.29
CA MET A 1 25.22 13.11 10.16
C MET A 1 24.90 11.96 9.20
N GLU A 2 24.55 10.77 9.70
CA GLU A 2 24.18 9.62 8.84
C GLU A 2 22.77 9.70 8.23
N ILE A 3 21.75 10.09 8.99
CA ILE A 3 20.36 10.14 8.50
C ILE A 3 20.23 11.10 7.29
N LYS A 4 20.82 12.30 7.37
CA LYS A 4 20.80 13.27 6.26
C LYS A 4 21.39 12.69 4.97
N LYS A 5 22.50 11.94 5.07
CA LYS A 5 23.13 11.25 3.93
C LYS A 5 22.22 10.19 3.33
N HIS A 6 21.50 9.42 4.16
CA HIS A 6 20.52 8.46 3.65
C HIS A 6 19.33 9.16 2.99
N ILE A 7 18.85 10.28 3.53
CA ILE A 7 17.79 11.08 2.88
C ILE A 7 18.26 11.59 1.50
N GLU A 8 19.46 12.16 1.40
CA GLU A 8 20.03 12.63 0.12
C GLU A 8 20.19 11.52 -0.90
N LYS A 9 20.60 10.32 -0.47
CA LYS A 9 20.68 9.15 -1.34
C LYS A 9 19.31 8.64 -1.77
N ALA A 10 18.34 8.64 -0.86
CA ALA A 10 16.97 8.22 -1.14
C ALA A 10 16.28 9.17 -2.14
N ILE A 11 16.53 10.49 -2.04
CA ILE A 11 16.15 11.49 -3.05
C ILE A 11 16.68 11.13 -4.45
N LYS A 12 17.89 10.55 -4.53
CA LYS A 12 18.50 10.06 -5.77
C LYS A 12 18.02 8.67 -6.19
N GLY A 13 17.07 8.07 -5.48
CA GLY A 13 16.49 6.75 -5.81
C GLY A 13 17.20 5.54 -5.18
N ASP A 14 18.19 5.73 -4.31
CA ASP A 14 18.99 4.66 -3.71
C ASP A 14 18.12 3.73 -2.83
N GLN A 15 18.04 2.45 -3.23
CA GLN A 15 17.23 1.42 -2.56
C GLN A 15 17.70 1.09 -1.14
N VAL A 16 19.01 1.07 -0.92
CA VAL A 16 19.59 0.79 0.39
C VAL A 16 19.25 1.93 1.35
N ALA A 17 19.24 3.16 0.83
CA ALA A 17 18.84 4.32 1.61
C ALA A 17 17.36 4.31 2.01
N PHE A 18 16.44 3.92 1.10
CA PHE A 18 15.04 3.74 1.47
C PHE A 18 14.85 2.65 2.51
N THR A 19 15.56 1.53 2.38
CA THR A 19 15.51 0.40 3.33
C THR A 19 15.96 0.87 4.71
N TYR A 20 17.11 1.55 4.78
CA TYR A 20 17.61 2.12 6.02
C TYR A 20 16.61 3.09 6.69
N LEU A 21 15.99 3.99 5.91
CA LEU A 21 15.02 4.94 6.45
C LEU A 21 13.75 4.23 6.94
N LEU A 22 13.28 3.22 6.21
CA LEU A 22 12.14 2.43 6.63
C LEU A 22 12.46 1.66 7.92
N ASP A 23 13.58 0.94 7.96
CA ASP A 23 14.08 0.24 9.16
C ASP A 23 14.15 1.16 10.38
N LYS A 24 14.72 2.35 10.18
CA LYS A 24 14.98 3.31 11.26
C LYS A 24 13.71 3.86 11.88
N TYR A 25 12.67 4.10 11.07
CA TYR A 25 11.48 4.84 11.48
C TYR A 25 10.21 3.98 11.56
N TRP A 26 10.25 2.72 11.09
CA TRP A 26 9.09 1.83 11.07
C TRP A 26 8.41 1.74 12.43
N ASN A 27 9.17 1.35 13.47
CA ASN A 27 8.63 1.14 14.80
C ASN A 27 8.00 2.42 15.39
N GLU A 28 8.59 3.58 15.10
CA GLU A 28 8.09 4.86 15.62
C GLU A 28 6.74 5.24 14.98
N VAL A 29 6.65 5.13 13.65
CA VAL A 29 5.40 5.41 12.92
C VAL A 29 4.33 4.38 13.25
N TYR A 30 4.70 3.09 13.29
CA TYR A 30 3.79 1.99 13.63
C TYR A 30 3.24 2.14 15.05
N ALA A 31 4.10 2.34 16.05
CA ALA A 31 3.64 2.52 17.43
C ALA A 31 2.75 3.76 17.58
N PHE A 32 3.09 4.84 16.87
CA PHE A 32 2.26 6.04 16.85
C PHE A 32 0.86 5.78 16.26
N MET A 33 0.76 4.97 15.20
CA MET A 33 -0.52 4.60 14.60
C MET A 33 -1.29 3.57 15.43
N LEU A 34 -0.62 2.58 16.01
CA LEU A 34 -1.23 1.56 16.86
C LEU A 34 -1.95 2.18 18.06
N GLN A 35 -1.34 3.19 18.69
CA GLN A 35 -1.98 3.95 19.78
C GLN A 35 -3.25 4.71 19.37
N ARG A 36 -3.49 4.90 18.07
CA ARG A 36 -4.60 5.72 17.54
C ARG A 36 -5.68 4.89 16.88
N THR A 37 -5.29 3.80 16.22
CA THR A 37 -6.22 2.87 15.59
C THR A 37 -6.72 1.82 16.56
N GLU A 38 -5.95 1.48 17.59
CA GLU A 38 -6.19 0.34 18.49
C GLU A 38 -6.42 -0.99 17.73
N ASN A 39 -5.90 -1.05 16.51
CA ASN A 39 -6.06 -2.17 15.58
C ASN A 39 -4.74 -2.35 14.83
N GLU A 40 -4.16 -3.55 14.95
CA GLU A 40 -2.84 -3.87 14.39
C GLU A 40 -2.83 -3.82 12.85
N THR A 41 -3.89 -4.31 12.21
CA THR A 41 -4.04 -4.31 10.76
C THR A 41 -4.12 -2.89 10.21
N ASP A 42 -5.01 -2.06 10.76
CA ASP A 42 -5.13 -0.65 10.36
C ASP A 42 -3.82 0.12 10.63
N ALA A 43 -3.13 -0.18 11.75
CA ALA A 43 -1.86 0.44 12.09
C ALA A 43 -0.76 0.09 11.08
N GLU A 44 -0.64 -1.19 10.70
CA GLU A 44 0.33 -1.64 9.71
C GLU A 44 0.01 -1.04 8.34
N ASP A 45 -1.24 -1.08 7.90
CA ASP A 45 -1.66 -0.55 6.60
C ASP A 45 -1.40 0.95 6.48
N ILE A 46 -1.77 1.73 7.50
CA ILE A 46 -1.48 3.18 7.52
C ILE A 46 0.03 3.42 7.53
N THR A 47 0.81 2.61 8.24
CA THR A 47 2.27 2.75 8.28
C THR A 47 2.87 2.51 6.89
N ILE A 48 2.45 1.44 6.21
CA ILE A 48 2.90 1.13 4.84
C ILE A 48 2.53 2.25 3.89
N GLU A 49 1.29 2.73 3.92
CA GLU A 49 0.84 3.83 3.06
C GLU A 49 1.57 5.14 3.38
N THR A 50 1.89 5.39 4.65
CA THR A 50 2.70 6.54 5.07
C THR A 50 4.07 6.51 4.41
N PHE A 51 4.79 5.38 4.51
CA PHE A 51 6.11 5.26 3.88
C PHE A 51 6.04 5.32 2.36
N SER A 52 4.99 4.74 1.74
CA SER A 52 4.75 4.89 0.30
C SER A 52 4.64 6.36 -0.11
N LYS A 53 3.74 7.10 0.54
CA LYS A 53 3.50 8.53 0.27
C LYS A 53 4.73 9.38 0.60
N ALA A 54 5.44 9.06 1.67
CA ALA A 54 6.67 9.76 2.06
C ALA A 54 7.76 9.56 1.02
N PHE A 55 8.00 8.33 0.57
CA PHE A 55 9.03 8.05 -0.43
C PHE A 55 8.70 8.63 -1.80
N ASP A 56 7.42 8.66 -2.18
CA ASP A 56 6.97 9.36 -3.39
C ASP A 56 7.21 10.87 -3.32
N LYS A 57 7.11 11.46 -2.14
CA LYS A 57 7.26 12.89 -1.88
C LYS A 57 8.58 13.25 -1.22
N ILE A 58 9.57 12.37 -1.24
CA ILE A 58 10.83 12.58 -0.50
C ILE A 58 11.57 13.85 -0.96
N ASN A 59 11.37 14.25 -2.22
CA ASN A 59 11.92 15.48 -2.79
C ASN A 59 11.31 16.76 -2.18
N SER A 60 10.13 16.68 -1.56
CA SER A 60 9.48 17.81 -0.88
C SER A 60 9.82 17.90 0.60
N TYR A 61 10.69 17.03 1.13
CA TYR A 61 11.09 17.07 2.52
C TYR A 61 11.94 18.32 2.81
N ASN A 62 11.51 19.14 3.77
CA ASN A 62 12.29 20.27 4.26
C ASN A 62 13.18 19.82 5.44
N SER A 63 14.50 19.92 5.26
CA SER A 63 15.52 19.53 6.25
C SER A 63 15.56 20.38 7.53
N GLU A 64 14.81 21.48 7.59
CA GLU A 64 14.59 22.27 8.81
C GLU A 64 13.75 21.51 9.85
N PHE A 65 12.90 20.59 9.41
CA PHE A 65 12.09 19.74 10.29
C PHE A 65 12.74 18.37 10.46
N GLN A 66 12.56 17.74 11.62
CA GLN A 66 13.02 16.35 11.80
C GLN A 66 12.23 15.41 10.90
N PHE A 67 12.91 14.43 10.30
CA PHE A 67 12.31 13.49 9.35
C PHE A 67 11.18 12.67 9.98
N ASN A 68 11.30 12.28 11.25
CA ASN A 68 10.22 11.61 11.98
C ASN A 68 8.98 12.50 12.10
N THR A 69 9.13 13.78 12.42
CA THR A 69 8.00 14.72 12.52
C THR A 69 7.27 14.84 11.18
N TRP A 70 8.02 14.86 10.09
CA TRP A 70 7.45 14.85 8.74
C TRP A 70 6.70 13.54 8.42
N LEU A 71 7.25 12.38 8.77
CA LEU A 71 6.57 11.08 8.62
C LEU A 71 5.27 11.03 9.44
N ILE A 72 5.31 11.49 10.69
CA ILE A 72 4.14 11.54 11.57
C ILE A 72 3.05 12.47 11.02
N ALA A 73 3.42 13.59 10.38
CA ALA A 73 2.46 14.46 9.72
C ALA A 73 1.78 13.77 8.54
N ILE A 74 2.52 13.00 7.75
CA ILE A 74 1.95 12.19 6.66
C ILE A 74 1.03 11.11 7.22
N ALA A 75 1.45 10.39 8.27
CA ALA A 75 0.66 9.32 8.88
C ALA A 75 -0.70 9.82 9.42
N LYS A 76 -0.71 11.01 10.04
CA LYS A 76 -1.96 11.66 10.46
C LYS A 76 -2.91 11.89 9.29
N ASN A 77 -2.41 12.37 8.15
CA ASN A 77 -3.23 12.60 6.97
C ASN A 77 -3.78 11.28 6.40
N VAL A 78 -2.95 10.24 6.31
CA VAL A 78 -3.38 8.90 5.87
C VAL A 78 -4.48 8.35 6.78
N HIS A 79 -4.30 8.46 8.09
CA HIS A 79 -5.29 8.03 9.07
C HIS A 79 -6.62 8.79 8.91
N ILE A 80 -6.58 10.11 8.74
CA ILE A 80 -7.78 10.93 8.49
C ILE A 80 -8.47 10.51 7.19
N ASP A 81 -7.73 10.25 6.12
CA ASP A 81 -8.29 9.78 4.85
C ASP A 81 -9.00 8.42 5.00
N LEU A 82 -8.42 7.51 5.78
CA LEU A 82 -9.02 6.21 6.10
C LEU A 82 -10.34 6.38 6.89
N LEU A 83 -10.36 7.24 7.91
CA LEU A 83 -11.57 7.52 8.68
C LEU A 83 -12.67 8.16 7.82
N ARG A 84 -12.31 9.06 6.89
CA ARG A 84 -13.27 9.66 5.95
C ARG A 84 -13.91 8.60 5.05
N LYS A 85 -13.14 7.64 4.55
CA LYS A 85 -13.65 6.53 3.73
C LYS A 85 -14.58 5.62 4.54
N LYS A 86 -14.20 5.22 5.76
CA LYS A 86 -15.06 4.42 6.65
C LYS A 86 -16.37 5.14 6.98
N LYS A 87 -16.35 6.47 7.18
CA LYS A 87 -17.57 7.24 7.42
C LYS A 87 -18.46 7.31 6.17
N SER A 88 -17.86 7.48 4.99
CA SER A 88 -18.60 7.51 3.72
C SER A 88 -19.25 6.16 3.40
N SER A 89 -18.60 5.02 3.72
CA SER A 89 -19.20 3.70 3.52
C SER A 89 -20.37 3.46 4.48
N LEU A 90 -20.25 3.89 5.74
CA LEU A 90 -21.35 3.81 6.72
C LEU A 90 -22.57 4.66 6.31
N PHE A 91 -22.38 5.82 5.67
CA PHE A 91 -23.50 6.60 5.16
C PHE A 91 -24.21 5.97 3.95
N ILE A 92 -23.51 5.12 3.18
CA ILE A 92 -24.12 4.36 2.08
C ILE A 92 -24.95 3.20 2.65
N ASP A 93 -24.45 2.51 3.68
CA ASP A 93 -25.19 1.42 4.35
C ASP A 93 -26.45 1.91 5.08
N ILE A 94 -26.46 3.13 5.64
CA ILE A 94 -27.62 3.65 6.39
C ILE A 94 -28.75 4.13 5.45
N THR A 95 -28.46 4.43 4.18
CA THR A 95 -29.49 4.83 3.20
C THR A 95 -30.23 3.67 2.56
N ASP A 96 -29.81 2.43 2.79
CA ASP A 96 -30.44 1.24 2.19
C ASP A 96 -31.47 0.54 3.10
N GLU A 97 -31.65 0.98 4.36
CA GLU A 97 -32.54 0.29 5.32
C GLU A 97 -33.97 0.87 5.45
N GLU A 98 -34.31 2.00 4.83
CA GLU A 98 -35.60 2.67 5.07
C GLU A 98 -36.61 2.74 3.92
N ASP A 99 -36.41 2.08 2.77
CA ASP A 99 -37.46 1.98 1.74
C ASP A 99 -37.87 0.53 1.40
N HIS A 100 -39.14 0.27 1.70
CA HIS A 100 -39.83 -1.01 1.67
C HIS A 100 -39.72 -1.84 0.36
N ILE A 101 -39.39 -3.12 0.54
CA ILE A 101 -40.10 -4.31 0.02
C ILE A 101 -40.51 -4.24 -1.47
N ALA A 102 -39.59 -4.69 -2.33
CA ALA A 102 -39.94 -5.54 -3.46
C ALA A 102 -38.89 -6.65 -3.57
N TYR A 103 -39.29 -7.88 -3.23
CA TYR A 103 -38.52 -9.09 -3.47
C TYR A 103 -38.18 -9.21 -4.96
N ALA A 104 -36.96 -8.84 -5.32
CA ALA A 104 -36.19 -9.55 -6.32
C ALA A 104 -34.89 -9.94 -5.63
N ILE A 105 -34.77 -11.20 -5.21
CA ILE A 105 -33.46 -11.80 -5.04
C ILE A 105 -32.89 -11.80 -6.47
N ALA A 106 -32.25 -10.70 -6.85
CA ALA A 106 -31.47 -10.65 -8.07
C ALA A 106 -30.43 -11.76 -7.93
N ASP A 107 -30.44 -12.68 -8.87
CA ASP A 107 -29.37 -13.66 -8.99
C ASP A 107 -28.09 -12.85 -9.27
N ASN A 108 -27.32 -12.59 -8.21
CA ASN A 108 -26.03 -11.90 -8.28
C ASN A 108 -24.93 -12.80 -8.87
N SER A 109 -25.31 -13.97 -9.43
CA SER A 109 -24.40 -14.80 -10.19
C SER A 109 -23.91 -14.01 -11.41
N PRO A 110 -22.58 -13.89 -11.61
CA PRO A 110 -22.02 -13.19 -12.76
C PRO A 110 -22.59 -13.75 -14.06
N SER A 111 -23.05 -12.88 -14.96
CA SER A 111 -23.44 -13.31 -16.29
C SER A 111 -22.22 -13.85 -17.05
N ALA A 112 -22.44 -14.59 -18.15
CA ALA A 112 -21.35 -15.03 -19.01
C ALA A 112 -20.52 -13.85 -19.57
N GLU A 113 -21.16 -12.68 -19.78
CA GLU A 113 -20.48 -11.46 -20.17
C GLU A 113 -19.60 -10.90 -19.03
N ASP A 114 -20.10 -10.90 -17.79
CA ASP A 114 -19.33 -10.47 -16.61
C ASP A 114 -18.11 -11.37 -16.36
N GLN A 115 -18.27 -12.68 -16.56
CA GLN A 115 -17.17 -13.64 -16.48
C GLN A 115 -16.11 -13.36 -17.56
N LEU A 116 -16.53 -13.13 -18.80
CA LEU A 116 -15.62 -12.79 -19.90
C LEU A 116 -14.89 -11.45 -19.67
N ILE A 117 -15.57 -10.42 -19.17
CA ILE A 117 -14.96 -9.13 -18.81
C ILE A 117 -13.94 -9.34 -17.69
N THR A 118 -14.26 -10.15 -16.69
CA THR A 118 -13.36 -10.46 -15.58
C THR A 118 -12.12 -11.20 -16.07
N GLU A 119 -12.27 -12.19 -16.93
CA GLU A 119 -11.15 -12.93 -17.53
C GLU A 119 -10.27 -12.02 -18.40
N GLN A 120 -10.86 -11.13 -19.21
CA GLN A 120 -10.11 -10.17 -20.02
C GLN A 120 -9.32 -9.19 -19.15
N ASN A 121 -9.93 -8.67 -18.08
CA ASN A 121 -9.27 -7.79 -17.12
C ASN A 121 -8.12 -8.50 -16.40
N LEU A 122 -8.33 -9.74 -15.97
CA LEU A 122 -7.28 -10.56 -15.34
C LEU A 122 -6.12 -10.81 -16.31
N ASN A 123 -6.40 -11.19 -17.55
CA ASN A 123 -5.37 -11.41 -18.57
C ASN A 123 -4.56 -10.14 -18.84
N ARG A 124 -5.22 -8.98 -18.92
CA ARG A 124 -4.56 -7.69 -19.10
C ARG A 124 -3.69 -7.33 -17.89
N LEU A 125 -4.17 -7.55 -16.67
CA LEU A 125 -3.40 -7.36 -15.44
C LEU A 125 -2.15 -8.26 -15.42
N LEU A 126 -2.28 -9.53 -15.77
CA LEU A 126 -1.14 -10.46 -15.86
C LEU A 126 -0.12 -10.01 -16.91
N GLN A 127 -0.55 -9.44 -18.03
CA GLN A 127 0.35 -8.84 -19.03
C GLN A 127 1.12 -7.64 -18.48
N PHE A 128 0.47 -6.77 -17.70
CA PHE A 128 1.15 -5.64 -17.05
C PHE A 128 2.15 -6.10 -15.99
N ILE A 129 1.80 -7.11 -15.18
CA ILE A 129 2.72 -7.69 -14.20
C ILE A 129 3.97 -8.22 -14.90
N LYS A 130 3.83 -8.90 -16.05
CA LYS A 130 4.97 -9.40 -16.84
C LYS A 130 5.94 -8.32 -17.34
N GLN A 131 5.54 -7.05 -17.36
CA GLN A 131 6.43 -5.93 -17.72
C GLN A 131 7.32 -5.46 -16.57
N LEU A 132 7.01 -5.86 -15.33
CA LEU A 132 7.84 -5.54 -14.17
C LEU A 132 9.17 -6.31 -14.22
N LYS A 133 10.18 -5.87 -13.45
CA LYS A 133 11.42 -6.65 -13.26
C LYS A 133 11.12 -7.95 -12.48
N PRO A 134 11.89 -9.05 -12.68
CA PRO A 134 11.59 -10.36 -12.06
C PRO A 134 11.37 -10.30 -10.54
N ALA A 135 12.23 -9.59 -9.81
CA ALA A 135 12.09 -9.45 -8.36
C ALA A 135 10.81 -8.72 -7.90
N TYR A 136 10.21 -7.89 -8.76
CA TYR A 136 8.94 -7.22 -8.48
C TYR A 136 7.75 -8.08 -8.87
N GLN A 137 7.86 -8.87 -9.94
CA GLN A 137 6.85 -9.87 -10.31
C GLN A 137 6.69 -10.90 -9.18
N GLU A 138 7.81 -11.42 -8.69
CA GLU A 138 7.87 -12.44 -7.64
C GLU A 138 7.15 -11.98 -6.36
N VAL A 139 7.47 -10.80 -5.83
CA VAL A 139 6.80 -10.32 -4.60
C VAL A 139 5.33 -10.00 -4.80
N ILE A 140 4.91 -9.60 -6.02
CA ILE A 140 3.49 -9.41 -6.34
C ILE A 140 2.78 -10.76 -6.41
N GLN A 141 3.40 -11.77 -7.01
CA GLN A 141 2.86 -13.11 -7.10
C GLN A 141 2.67 -13.73 -5.72
N MET A 142 3.71 -13.67 -4.88
CA MET A 142 3.65 -14.19 -3.52
C MET A 142 2.59 -13.47 -2.67
N ARG A 143 2.55 -12.13 -2.74
CA ARG A 143 1.62 -11.34 -1.92
C ARG A 143 0.15 -11.47 -2.34
N TYR A 144 -0.14 -11.44 -3.64
CA TYR A 144 -1.50 -11.26 -4.14
C TYR A 144 -2.12 -12.51 -4.78
N PHE A 145 -1.30 -13.49 -5.17
CA PHE A 145 -1.80 -14.74 -5.78
C PHE A 145 -1.60 -15.95 -4.88
N GLN A 146 -0.57 -15.92 -4.02
CA GLN A 146 -0.32 -16.96 -3.02
C GLN A 146 -0.76 -16.52 -1.61
N GLU A 147 -1.27 -15.29 -1.47
CA GLU A 147 -1.80 -14.71 -0.23
C GLU A 147 -0.81 -14.70 0.95
N MET A 148 0.50 -14.75 0.66
CA MET A 148 1.52 -14.77 1.69
C MET A 148 1.56 -13.44 2.47
N THR A 149 1.77 -13.55 3.78
CA THR A 149 2.10 -12.43 4.65
C THR A 149 3.46 -11.84 4.28
N TYR A 150 3.71 -10.56 4.58
CA TYR A 150 5.03 -9.97 4.35
C TYR A 150 6.15 -10.72 5.08
N GLN A 151 5.84 -11.31 6.23
CA GLN A 151 6.78 -12.11 7.00
C GLN A 151 7.10 -13.43 6.29
N GLU A 152 6.11 -14.16 5.80
CA GLU A 152 6.34 -15.39 5.03
C GLU A 152 7.14 -15.12 3.75
N ILE A 153 6.87 -14.01 3.06
CA ILE A 153 7.65 -13.62 1.88
C ILE A 153 9.11 -13.31 2.26
N ALA A 154 9.33 -12.64 3.38
CA ALA A 154 10.67 -12.33 3.88
C ALA A 154 11.45 -13.60 4.22
N ASP A 155 10.79 -14.56 4.86
CA ASP A 155 11.38 -15.84 5.25
C ASP A 155 11.68 -16.71 4.03
N ASP A 156 10.78 -16.77 3.04
CA ASP A 156 10.96 -17.53 1.79
C ASP A 156 12.09 -16.96 0.93
N LEU A 157 12.13 -15.64 0.73
CA LEU A 157 13.18 -14.96 -0.04
C LEU A 157 14.50 -14.81 0.72
N LYS A 158 14.52 -15.09 2.03
CA LYS A 158 15.66 -14.85 2.94
C LYS A 158 16.12 -13.40 2.90
N GLU A 159 15.17 -12.48 2.86
CA GLU A 159 15.41 -11.05 2.83
C GLU A 159 14.83 -10.38 4.08
N PRO A 160 15.39 -9.24 4.53
CA PRO A 160 14.78 -8.49 5.62
C PRO A 160 13.34 -8.07 5.27
N LEU A 161 12.43 -8.19 6.23
CA LEU A 161 11.00 -7.83 6.10
C LEU A 161 10.79 -6.46 5.43
N ASN A 162 11.62 -5.49 5.81
CA ASN A 162 11.53 -4.13 5.31
C ASN A 162 12.01 -3.98 3.86
N ASN A 163 12.93 -4.83 3.39
CA ASN A 163 13.29 -4.90 1.98
C ASN A 163 12.11 -5.44 1.15
N VAL A 164 11.43 -6.49 1.65
CA VAL A 164 10.22 -7.03 1.02
C VAL A 164 9.13 -5.96 0.94
N LYS A 165 8.87 -5.24 2.05
CA LYS A 165 7.89 -4.13 2.08
C LYS A 165 8.19 -3.07 1.02
N ILE A 166 9.45 -2.67 0.87
CA ILE A 166 9.82 -1.69 -0.17
C ILE A 166 9.69 -2.27 -1.58
N LYS A 167 10.11 -3.51 -1.80
CA LYS A 167 9.95 -4.17 -3.11
C LYS A 167 8.48 -4.20 -3.53
N ILE A 168 7.58 -4.55 -2.62
CA ILE A 168 6.13 -4.59 -2.88
C ILE A 168 5.60 -3.18 -3.15
N LEU A 169 5.93 -2.19 -2.33
CA LEU A 169 5.52 -0.81 -2.55
C LEU A 169 5.93 -0.29 -3.93
N ARG A 170 7.18 -0.54 -4.33
CA ARG A 170 7.69 -0.16 -5.64
C ARG A 170 7.04 -0.94 -6.78
N ALA A 171 6.85 -2.24 -6.61
CA ALA A 171 6.17 -3.08 -7.59
C ALA A 171 4.76 -2.57 -7.86
N LYS A 172 4.00 -2.24 -6.80
CA LYS A 172 2.66 -1.64 -6.91
C LYS A 172 2.69 -0.30 -7.64
N LYS A 173 3.64 0.57 -7.32
CA LYS A 173 3.77 1.88 -7.99
C LYS A 173 4.05 1.72 -9.48
N LEU A 174 5.06 0.93 -9.83
CA LEU A 174 5.42 0.66 -11.23
C LEU A 174 4.25 0.03 -12.00
N LEU A 175 3.54 -0.92 -11.37
CA LEU A 175 2.36 -1.53 -11.98
C LEU A 175 1.24 -0.51 -12.21
N ALA A 176 0.99 0.39 -11.25
CA ALA A 176 0.01 1.45 -11.40
C ALA A 176 0.38 2.45 -12.51
N ASP A 177 1.67 2.75 -12.68
CA ASP A 177 2.14 3.62 -13.76
C ASP A 177 1.96 2.94 -15.13
N ILE A 178 2.32 1.66 -15.27
CA ILE A 178 2.08 0.86 -16.49
C ILE A 178 0.59 0.83 -16.86
N ILE A 179 -0.29 0.64 -15.87
CA ILE A 179 -1.75 0.60 -16.08
C ILE A 179 -2.28 1.94 -16.59
N LYS A 180 -1.75 3.07 -16.10
CA LYS A 180 -2.19 4.41 -16.52
C LYS A 180 -1.75 4.79 -17.93
N GLU A 181 -0.65 4.22 -18.40
CA GLU A 181 -0.08 4.49 -19.72
C GLU A 181 -0.71 3.62 -20.84
N ALA A 182 -1.52 2.62 -20.48
CA ALA A 182 -2.10 1.62 -21.39
C ALA A 182 -3.57 1.88 -21.73
#